data_AF-A0A392MY51-F1
#
_entry.id   AF-A0A392MY51-F1
#
_cell.length_a   1.000
_cell.length_b   1.000
_cell.length_c   1.000
_cell.angle_alpha   90.00
_cell.angle_beta   90.00
_cell.angle_gamma   90.00
#
_symmetry.space_group_name_H-M   'P 1'
#
loop_
_entity.id
_entity.type
_entity.pdbx_description
1 polymer ?
#
loop_
_entity_poly.entity_id
_entity_poly.type
_entity_poly.pdbx_seq_one_letter_code
_entity_poly.pdbx_strand_id
1 'polypeptide(L)'
;MVMFSATWPLAVHHLAQEFMDPNPVKVVVGSEDLSANHDVMQIVEVLDERLRDKRLLALLEKYHKSQKNRVLVFVLYKWETTRVEKMLQQGYYATIVAIWVGKRCQ
;
A
#
# COMPACT_ATOMS: atom_id res chain seq x y z
N MET A 1 10.60 -3.91 26.76
CA MET A 1 9.77 -3.22 25.73
C MET A 1 9.47 -4.17 24.57
N VAL A 2 8.41 -3.97 23.78
CA VAL A 2 8.08 -4.82 22.61
C VAL A 2 7.88 -3.95 21.36
N MET A 3 8.48 -4.34 20.24
CA MET A 3 8.24 -3.72 18.93
C MET A 3 7.66 -4.74 17.95
N PHE A 4 6.78 -4.27 17.08
CA PHE A 4 6.16 -5.08 16.03
C PHE A 4 6.36 -4.40 14.68
N SER A 5 6.81 -5.17 13.69
CA SER A 5 6.94 -4.70 12.31
C SER A 5 6.77 -5.85 11.34
N ALA A 6 6.19 -5.57 10.18
CA ALA A 6 6.10 -6.53 9.06
C ALA A 6 7.40 -6.58 8.24
N THR A 7 8.27 -5.57 8.37
CA THR A 7 9.55 -5.46 7.65
C THR A 7 10.66 -5.06 8.61
N TRP A 8 11.86 -5.60 8.44
CA TRP A 8 12.96 -5.37 9.38
C TRP A 8 14.26 -4.89 8.70
N PRO A 9 14.28 -3.68 8.09
CA PRO A 9 15.47 -3.12 7.44
C PRO A 9 16.51 -2.60 8.45
N LEU A 10 17.76 -2.38 8.00
CA LEU A 10 18.89 -1.95 8.84
C LEU A 10 18.61 -0.69 9.68
N ALA A 11 17.87 0.28 9.15
CA ALA A 11 17.49 1.48 9.91
C ALA A 11 16.64 1.17 11.16
N VAL A 12 15.75 0.17 11.06
CA VAL A 12 14.92 -0.27 12.20
C VAL A 12 15.76 -1.05 13.21
N HIS A 13 16.80 -1.77 12.77
CA HIS A 13 17.75 -2.42 13.68
C HIS A 13 18.45 -1.42 14.59
N HIS A 14 18.96 -0.31 14.03
CA HIS A 14 19.64 0.72 14.82
C HIS A 14 18.69 1.33 15.85
N LEU A 15 17.46 1.65 15.43
CA LEU A 15 16.43 2.14 16.34
C LEU A 15 16.10 1.11 17.44
N ALA A 16 16.00 -0.17 17.10
CA ALA A 16 15.76 -1.21 18.10
C ALA A 16 16.89 -1.28 19.13
N GLN A 17 18.16 -1.11 18.73
CA GLN A 17 19.30 -1.12 19.64
C GLN A 17 19.34 0.10 20.58
N GLU A 18 18.88 1.26 20.12
CA GLU A 18 18.83 2.48 20.96
C GLU A 18 17.74 2.42 22.04
N PHE A 19 16.64 1.74 21.74
CA PHE A 19 15.43 1.81 22.56
C PHE A 19 15.16 0.51 23.35
N MET A 20 15.57 -0.67 22.88
CA MET A 20 15.33 -1.94 23.57
C MET A 20 16.36 -2.25 24.67
N ASP A 21 15.98 -3.14 25.58
CA ASP A 21 16.89 -3.71 26.57
C ASP A 21 18.08 -4.43 25.88
N PRO A 22 19.26 -4.53 26.51
CA PRO A 22 20.50 -5.01 25.86
C PRO A 22 20.44 -6.40 25.22
N ASN A 23 19.48 -7.23 25.62
CA ASN A 23 19.29 -8.59 25.11
C ASN A 23 17.84 -8.82 24.63
N PRO A 24 17.45 -8.25 23.47
CA PRO A 24 16.10 -8.45 22.94
C PRO A 24 15.97 -9.82 22.26
N VAL A 25 14.82 -10.48 22.44
CA VAL A 25 14.48 -11.70 21.70
C VAL A 25 13.77 -11.30 20.40
N LYS A 26 14.37 -11.60 19.25
CA LYS A 26 13.76 -11.42 17.92
C LYS A 26 13.02 -12.70 17.52
N VAL A 27 11.74 -12.57 17.19
CA VAL A 27 10.92 -13.65 16.61
C VAL A 27 10.48 -13.24 15.22
N VAL A 28 10.75 -14.07 14.22
CA VAL A 28 10.34 -13.87 12.83
C VAL A 28 9.36 -14.98 12.45
N VAL A 29 8.27 -14.60 11.79
CA VAL A 29 7.26 -15.54 11.28
C VAL A 29 7.25 -15.43 9.76
N GLY A 30 7.59 -16.52 9.06
CA GLY A 30 7.73 -16.55 7.60
C GLY A 30 9.20 -16.54 7.16
N SER A 31 9.51 -15.83 6.07
CA SER A 31 10.88 -15.65 5.59
C SER A 31 11.57 -14.46 6.26
N GLU A 32 12.90 -14.50 6.40
CA GLU A 32 13.67 -13.31 6.79
C GLU A 32 13.81 -12.30 5.65
N ASP A 33 13.72 -12.78 4.40
CA ASP A 33 13.72 -11.92 3.22
C ASP A 33 12.37 -11.21 3.07
N LEU A 34 12.39 -10.04 2.42
CA LEU A 34 11.20 -9.22 2.17
C LEU A 34 10.18 -9.99 1.30
N SER A 35 9.29 -10.74 1.94
CA SER A 35 8.24 -11.50 1.29
C SER A 35 6.89 -10.88 1.58
N ALA A 36 6.13 -10.57 0.53
CA ALA A 36 4.74 -10.20 0.67
C ALA A 36 3.88 -11.45 0.95
N ASN A 37 2.72 -11.26 1.56
CA ASN A 37 1.82 -12.37 1.91
C ASN A 37 1.42 -13.19 0.65
N HIS A 38 1.63 -14.50 0.70
CA HIS A 38 1.36 -15.45 -0.38
C HIS A 38 -0.13 -15.56 -0.74
N ASP A 39 -1.03 -15.23 0.19
CA ASP A 39 -2.49 -15.23 -0.07
C ASP A 39 -2.92 -14.06 -0.97
N VAL A 40 -2.06 -13.06 -1.16
CA VAL A 40 -2.35 -11.87 -1.97
C VAL A 40 -1.83 -12.08 -3.39
N MET A 41 -2.76 -12.20 -4.35
CA MET A 41 -2.42 -12.20 -5.77
C MET A 41 -1.88 -10.84 -6.19
N GLN A 42 -0.66 -10.81 -6.74
CA GLN A 42 0.02 -9.60 -7.19
C GLN A 42 0.11 -9.57 -8.71
N ILE A 43 -0.33 -8.47 -9.30
CA ILE A 43 -0.28 -8.25 -10.75
C ILE A 43 0.47 -6.94 -10.98
N VAL A 44 1.55 -7.00 -11.76
CA VAL A 44 2.36 -5.82 -12.12
C VAL A 44 2.16 -5.52 -13.60
N GLU A 45 1.79 -4.29 -13.90
CA GLU A 45 1.57 -3.81 -15.26
C GLU A 45 2.48 -2.62 -15.55
N VAL A 46 3.17 -2.65 -16.69
CA VAL A 46 3.97 -1.53 -17.19
C VAL A 46 3.13 -0.77 -18.20
N LEU A 47 2.82 0.49 -17.88
CA LEU A 47 1.87 1.32 -18.60
C LEU A 47 2.44 2.72 -18.81
N ASP A 48 2.02 3.40 -19.86
CA ASP A 48 2.22 4.85 -19.98
C ASP A 48 1.38 5.58 -18.91
N GLU A 49 1.95 6.64 -18.33
CA GLU A 49 1.30 7.45 -17.30
C GLU A 49 -0.09 7.95 -17.73
N ARG A 50 -0.24 8.35 -19.00
CA ARG A 50 -1.51 8.86 -19.56
C ARG A 50 -2.61 7.81 -19.58
N LEU A 51 -2.26 6.52 -19.56
CA LEU A 51 -3.20 5.40 -19.62
C LEU A 51 -3.63 4.92 -18.23
N ARG A 52 -2.97 5.37 -17.15
CA ARG A 52 -3.22 4.90 -15.78
C ARG A 52 -4.68 5.10 -15.35
N ASP A 53 -5.24 6.27 -15.62
CA ASP A 53 -6.62 6.61 -15.21
C ASP A 53 -7.64 5.71 -15.94
N LYS A 54 -7.48 5.53 -17.25
CA LYS A 54 -8.34 4.65 -18.05
C LYS A 54 -8.21 3.19 -17.60
N ARG A 55 -7.00 2.75 -17.27
CA ARG A 55 -6.76 1.39 -16.77
C ARG A 55 -7.38 1.18 -15.39
N LEU A 56 -7.30 2.15 -14.50
CA LEU A 56 -7.95 2.11 -13.18
C LEU A 56 -9.46 1.90 -13.32
N LEU A 57 -10.13 2.68 -14.17
CA LEU A 57 -11.56 2.52 -14.42
C LEU A 57 -11.91 1.12 -14.93
N ALA A 58 -11.14 0.57 -15.88
CA ALA A 58 -11.35 -0.78 -16.38
C ALA A 58 -11.18 -1.87 -15.29
N LEU A 59 -10.22 -1.69 -14.37
CA LEU A 59 -10.03 -2.59 -13.22
C LEU A 59 -11.20 -2.50 -12.24
N LEU A 60 -11.71 -1.30 -11.98
CA LEU A 60 -12.88 -1.09 -11.13
C LEU A 60 -14.15 -1.68 -11.73
N GLU A 61 -14.34 -1.55 -13.04
CA GLU A 61 -15.45 -2.20 -13.74
C GLU A 61 -15.35 -3.73 -13.66
N LYS A 62 -14.14 -4.29 -13.72
CA LYS A 62 -13.93 -5.74 -13.62
C LYS A 62 -14.14 -6.28 -12.20
N TYR A 63 -13.54 -5.64 -11.19
CA TYR A 63 -13.45 -6.19 -9.83
C TYR A 63 -14.42 -5.56 -8.83
N HIS A 64 -14.95 -4.37 -9.10
CA HIS A 64 -15.80 -3.61 -8.19
C HIS A 64 -17.21 -3.37 -8.76
N LYS A 65 -17.62 -4.11 -9.79
CA LYS A 65 -18.96 -3.99 -10.40
C LYS A 65 -20.12 -4.12 -9.41
N SER A 66 -19.96 -4.99 -8.41
CA SER A 66 -20.99 -5.24 -7.40
C SER A 66 -21.07 -4.17 -6.31
N GLN A 67 -20.07 -3.27 -6.22
CA GLN A 67 -19.93 -2.23 -5.20
C GLN A 67 -20.02 -2.75 -3.74
N LYS A 68 -19.80 -4.06 -3.52
CA LYS A 68 -19.82 -4.67 -2.17
C LYS A 68 -18.44 -4.80 -1.55
N ASN A 69 -17.40 -4.89 -2.37
CA ASN A 69 -16.01 -5.00 -1.93
C ASN A 69 -15.40 -3.64 -1.61
N ARG A 70 -14.48 -3.61 -0.65
CA ARG A 70 -13.71 -2.40 -0.32
C ARG A 70 -12.48 -2.34 -1.21
N VAL A 71 -12.20 -1.15 -1.77
CA VAL A 71 -11.04 -0.92 -2.63
C VAL A 71 -10.25 0.25 -2.08
N LEU A 72 -8.93 0.06 -1.93
CA LEU A 72 -7.98 1.11 -1.58
C LEU A 72 -7.12 1.43 -2.80
N VAL A 73 -7.05 2.70 -3.17
CA VAL A 73 -6.22 3.18 -4.28
C VAL A 73 -5.10 4.04 -3.72
N PHE A 74 -3.86 3.57 -3.86
CA PHE A 74 -2.69 4.31 -3.39
C PHE A 74 -2.13 5.20 -4.49
N VAL A 75 -1.85 6.46 -4.15
CA VAL A 75 -1.25 7.45 -5.05
C VAL A 75 -0.03 8.11 -4.39
N LEU A 76 0.88 8.63 -5.21
CA LEU A 76 2.18 9.12 -4.73
C LEU A 76 2.11 10.53 -4.16
N TYR A 77 1.29 11.41 -4.75
CA TYR A 77 1.19 12.81 -4.32
C TYR A 77 -0.18 13.15 -3.74
N LYS A 78 -0.19 14.05 -2.75
CA LYS A 78 -1.43 14.50 -2.11
C LYS A 78 -2.42 15.15 -3.09
N TRP A 79 -1.91 15.92 -4.05
CA TRP A 79 -2.74 16.55 -5.08
C TRP A 79 -3.39 15.52 -6.01
N GLU A 80 -2.68 14.42 -6.29
CA GLU A 80 -3.23 13.31 -7.10
C GLU A 80 -4.38 12.64 -6.37
N THR A 81 -4.31 12.51 -5.04
CA THR A 81 -5.39 11.92 -4.23
C THR A 81 -6.70 12.65 -4.48
N THR A 82 -6.71 13.97 -4.32
CA THR A 82 -7.92 14.77 -4.55
C THR A 82 -8.39 14.71 -6.00
N ARG A 83 -7.47 14.63 -6.97
CA ARG A 83 -7.83 14.48 -8.40
C ARG A 83 -8.52 13.13 -8.66
N VAL A 84 -7.93 12.05 -8.17
CA VAL A 84 -8.43 10.69 -8.36
C VAL A 84 -9.76 10.49 -7.63
N GLU A 85 -9.91 11.02 -6.40
CA GLU A 85 -11.18 10.97 -5.67
C GLU A 85 -12.30 11.66 -6.45
N LYS A 86 -12.07 12.87 -6.97
CA LYS A 86 -13.06 13.58 -7.80
C LYS A 86 -13.44 12.79 -9.04
N MET A 87 -12.46 12.20 -9.74
CA MET A 87 -12.69 11.36 -10.91
C MET A 87 -13.54 10.11 -10.57
N LEU A 88 -13.26 9.47 -9.43
CA LEU A 88 -13.99 8.27 -8.98
C LEU A 88 -15.41 8.60 -8.51
N GLN A 89 -15.62 9.75 -7.86
CA GLN A 89 -16.94 10.23 -7.48
C GLN A 89 -17.82 10.51 -8.70
N GLN A 90 -17.27 11.12 -9.75
CA GLN A 90 -17.96 11.33 -11.02
C GLN A 90 -18.33 10.01 -11.72
N GLY A 91 -17.53 8.96 -11.53
CA GLY A 91 -17.79 7.61 -12.04
C GLY A 91 -18.74 6.75 -11.19
N TYR A 92 -19.43 7.33 -10.18
CA TYR A 92 -20.32 6.62 -9.25
C TYR A 92 -19.63 5.57 -8.35
N TYR A 93 -18.34 5.73 -8.05
CA TYR A 93 -17.58 4.84 -7.17
C TYR A 93 -17.43 5.42 -5.75
N ALA A 94 -18.54 5.61 -5.05
CA ALA A 94 -18.58 6.32 -3.76
C ALA A 94 -17.88 5.59 -2.61
N THR A 95 -17.63 4.28 -2.72
CA THR A 95 -17.02 3.46 -1.65
C THR A 95 -15.50 3.35 -1.75
N ILE A 96 -14.87 3.97 -2.75
CA ILE A 96 -13.43 3.88 -2.97
C ILE A 96 -12.73 5.02 -2.23
N VAL A 97 -11.70 4.66 -1.46
CA VAL A 97 -10.86 5.63 -0.76
C VAL A 97 -9.52 5.68 -1.48
N ALA A 98 -9.14 6.88 -1.94
CA ALA A 98 -7.79 7.13 -2.41
C ALA A 98 -6.93 7.57 -1.23
N ILE A 99 -5.74 6.98 -1.09
CA ILE A 99 -4.83 7.28 0.01
C ILE A 99 -3.51 7.74 -0.59
N TRP A 100 -3.06 8.91 -0.15
CA TRP A 100 -1.70 9.35 -0.37
C TRP A 100 -0.75 8.47 0.44
N VAL A 101 0.14 7.75 -0.24
CA VAL A 101 1.27 7.10 0.40
C VAL A 101 2.39 8.11 0.39
N GLY A 102 2.57 8.79 1.52
CA GLY A 102 3.73 9.63 1.69
C GLY A 102 4.99 8.82 1.54
N LYS A 103 5.69 9.02 0.42
CA LYS A 103 7.13 8.74 0.39
C LYS A 103 7.79 9.69 1.36
N ARG A 104 7.92 9.26 2.62
CA ARG A 104 9.07 9.66 3.42
C ARG A 104 10.23 8.78 2.96
N CYS A 105 10.75 9.10 1.77
CA CYS A 105 12.06 8.61 1.35
C CYS A 105 13.08 9.56 1.96
N GLN A 106 13.93 8.96 2.80
CA GLN A 106 15.00 9.52 3.63
C GLN A 106 14.55 10.07 4.99
#